data_AF-A0A482W253-F1
#
_entry.id   AF-A0A482W253-F1
#
_cell.length_a   1.000
_cell.length_b   1.000
_cell.length_c   1.000
_cell.angle_alpha   90.00
_cell.angle_beta   90.00
_cell.angle_gamma   90.00
#
_symmetry.space_group_name_H-M   'P 1'
#
loop_
_entity.id
_entity.type
_entity.pdbx_description
1 polymer ?
#
loop_
_entity_poly.entity_id
_entity_poly.type
_entity_poly.pdbx_seq_one_letter_code
_entity_poly.pdbx_strand_id
1 'polypeptide(L)'
;VIALYISLITYFKFGGNLTGEVVYFTVNCYNIIERSLGTQFLKGLYFGAELIPCVKRIEILLAALEVDSKPENNGRMLPKISFNNKLLGSGSKKVFQNINLEIERGLTLISGDINSGKSFLLKIILQECNPNTSILHVKGSVSYASQKPWLFPSTIRQNIVFGEKFDETRYQRVLQVCALTYDLELFDSGDLTIVEDGGLNFSKGQQIRINLARAVYREREIYLLDDFITALDVEVGVFIFRECIQKFLRNKLVIFVTNNTSYERYAHKIIVMKDGEIQSVTNNPEITESHILEEEDNYSPETISCCGNTEDENTEDSLLITEKERMLNLTSDSTTNKSDHIELNISRNNMLFVYSGIIMALLAGSLTIVSSALLFSRKVSINLHQKMLSSVLNARIQFFDKHFIGNILNRFSRDFIIIDEVLSVAFIQILSIIVKIVSLLIVICTINITFLIPTVIIVAMLIALRKFYLITSRNLRRLEAAVRSPLVGHINATLEGLTTIRTAGVQNILTDEFHKHQNVYTSASYTIQCCMFAFIFITEIFCIIFVAVIIIRIVITADGKHLSGYVGLAISFAMQVTGIFQIGIRQWAGIENHMTSVERVLQYTDF
;
A
#
# COMPACT_ATOMS: atom_id res chain seq x y z
N VAL A 1 -36.15 -9.65 -5.53
CA VAL A 1 -37.49 -9.83 -4.89
C VAL A 1 -38.57 -8.90 -5.46
N ILE A 2 -38.43 -7.57 -5.39
CA ILE A 2 -39.48 -6.62 -5.85
C ILE A 2 -39.79 -6.80 -7.35
N ALA A 3 -38.76 -6.87 -8.21
CA ALA A 3 -38.94 -7.07 -9.65
C ALA A 3 -39.66 -8.39 -9.99
N LEU A 4 -39.31 -9.47 -9.28
CA LEU A 4 -39.97 -10.77 -9.41
C LEU A 4 -41.45 -10.68 -9.02
N TYR A 5 -41.76 -10.04 -7.90
CA TYR A 5 -43.13 -9.85 -7.43
C TYR A 5 -43.97 -9.04 -8.44
N ILE A 6 -43.42 -7.94 -8.96
CA ILE A 6 -44.09 -7.13 -10.00
C ILE A 6 -44.36 -7.96 -11.25
N SER A 7 -43.40 -8.78 -11.69
CA SER A 7 -43.56 -9.63 -12.88
C SER A 7 -44.67 -10.69 -12.71
N LEU A 8 -44.72 -11.37 -11.56
CA LEU A 8 -45.71 -12.40 -11.26
C LEU A 8 -47.12 -11.80 -11.12
N ILE A 9 -47.25 -10.63 -10.51
CA ILE A 9 -48.53 -9.93 -10.41
C ILE A 9 -49.01 -9.44 -11.75
N THR A 10 -48.11 -8.91 -12.58
CA THR A 10 -48.45 -8.45 -13.92
C THR A 10 -48.96 -9.61 -14.76
N TYR A 11 -48.26 -10.75 -14.73
CA TYR A 11 -48.68 -11.98 -15.40
C TYR A 11 -50.06 -12.47 -14.92
N PHE A 12 -50.30 -12.44 -13.61
CA PHE A 12 -51.59 -12.83 -13.04
C PHE A 12 -52.72 -11.87 -13.42
N LYS A 13 -52.46 -10.56 -13.47
CA LYS A 13 -53.45 -9.55 -13.87
C LYS A 13 -53.84 -9.64 -15.35
N PHE A 14 -52.95 -10.12 -16.22
CA PHE A 14 -53.25 -10.36 -17.64
C PHE A 14 -53.97 -11.69 -17.92
N GLY A 15 -54.45 -12.38 -16.89
CA GLY A 15 -55.22 -13.63 -17.03
C GLY A 15 -54.36 -14.89 -17.07
N GLY A 16 -53.05 -14.80 -16.79
CA GLY A 16 -52.19 -15.97 -16.64
C GLY A 16 -52.50 -16.76 -15.37
N ASN A 17 -52.55 -18.09 -15.48
CA ASN A 17 -52.69 -18.98 -14.33
C ASN A 17 -51.32 -19.19 -13.68
N LEU A 18 -51.20 -18.82 -12.40
CA LEU A 18 -49.99 -19.07 -11.62
C LEU A 18 -49.92 -20.56 -11.25
N THR A 19 -49.30 -21.36 -12.12
CA THR A 19 -48.90 -22.73 -11.78
C THR A 19 -47.56 -22.72 -11.04
N GLY A 20 -47.33 -23.72 -10.18
CA GLY A 20 -46.07 -23.84 -9.43
C GLY A 20 -44.84 -23.90 -10.36
N GLU A 21 -44.99 -24.46 -11.56
CA GLU A 21 -43.94 -24.55 -12.58
C GLU A 21 -43.52 -23.18 -13.11
N VAL A 22 -44.48 -22.31 -13.45
CA VAL A 22 -44.21 -20.97 -13.98
C VAL A 22 -43.55 -20.08 -12.92
N VAL A 23 -44.04 -20.15 -11.68
CA VAL A 23 -43.45 -19.40 -10.56
C VAL A 23 -42.01 -19.87 -10.30
N TYR A 24 -41.79 -21.18 -10.26
CA TYR A 24 -40.47 -21.76 -10.03
C TYR A 24 -39.45 -21.41 -11.13
N PHE A 25 -39.85 -21.53 -12.40
CA PHE A 25 -39.01 -21.14 -13.53
C PHE A 25 -38.63 -19.65 -13.46
N THR A 26 -39.62 -18.79 -13.20
CA THR A 26 -39.42 -17.34 -13.09
C THR A 26 -38.46 -16.98 -11.94
N VAL A 27 -38.60 -17.61 -10.78
CA VAL A 27 -37.69 -17.43 -9.64
C VAL A 27 -36.24 -17.77 -10.00
N ASN A 28 -36.00 -18.89 -10.70
CA ASN A 28 -34.66 -19.27 -11.11
C ASN A 28 -34.03 -18.29 -12.11
N CYS A 29 -34.81 -17.82 -13.09
CA CYS A 29 -34.35 -16.80 -14.04
C CYS A 29 -33.97 -15.50 -13.32
N TYR A 30 -34.79 -15.01 -12.39
CA TYR A 30 -34.48 -13.82 -11.60
C TYR A 30 -33.26 -13.99 -10.71
N ASN A 31 -33.03 -15.17 -10.11
CA ASN A 31 -31.83 -15.45 -9.31
C ASN A 31 -30.55 -15.36 -10.15
N ILE A 32 -30.59 -15.86 -11.40
CA ILE A 32 -29.46 -15.74 -12.34
C ILE A 32 -29.21 -14.27 -12.69
N ILE A 33 -30.28 -13.54 -13.05
CA ILE A 33 -30.20 -12.11 -13.39
C ILE A 33 -29.67 -11.28 -12.21
N GLU A 34 -30.16 -11.53 -11.00
CA GLU A 34 -29.71 -10.86 -9.77
C GLU A 34 -28.21 -11.09 -9.53
N ARG A 35 -27.73 -12.32 -9.69
CA ARG A 35 -26.31 -12.63 -9.53
C ARG A 35 -25.46 -11.92 -10.59
N SER A 36 -25.87 -12.00 -11.85
CA SER A 36 -25.11 -11.44 -12.98
C SER A 36 -25.10 -9.91 -12.96
N LEU A 37 -26.26 -9.25 -12.91
CA LEU A 37 -26.37 -7.79 -12.93
C LEU A 37 -26.10 -7.16 -11.56
N GLY A 38 -26.66 -7.73 -10.49
CA GLY A 38 -26.61 -7.13 -9.15
C GLY A 38 -25.27 -7.31 -8.44
N THR A 39 -24.44 -8.28 -8.84
CA THR A 39 -23.14 -8.50 -8.16
C THR A 39 -21.94 -8.60 -9.10
N GLN A 40 -22.00 -9.37 -10.18
CA GLN A 40 -20.83 -9.56 -11.06
C GLN A 40 -20.56 -8.33 -11.92
N PHE A 41 -21.60 -7.78 -12.55
CA PHE A 41 -21.51 -6.59 -13.39
C PHE A 41 -21.05 -5.37 -12.59
N LEU A 42 -21.67 -5.09 -11.43
CA LEU A 42 -21.25 -3.97 -10.58
C LEU A 42 -19.81 -4.11 -10.07
N LYS A 43 -19.36 -5.33 -9.73
CA LYS A 43 -17.94 -5.57 -9.40
C LYS A 43 -17.02 -5.33 -10.59
N GLY A 44 -17.44 -5.74 -11.79
CA GLY A 44 -16.70 -5.46 -13.02
C GLY A 44 -16.56 -3.96 -13.28
N LEU A 45 -17.63 -3.18 -13.10
CA LEU A 45 -17.59 -1.72 -13.19
C LEU A 45 -16.67 -1.11 -12.14
N TYR A 46 -16.74 -1.57 -10.89
CA TYR A 46 -15.86 -1.11 -9.81
C TYR A 46 -14.38 -1.34 -10.15
N PHE A 47 -13.99 -2.56 -10.52
CA PHE A 47 -12.60 -2.87 -10.87
C PHE A 47 -12.16 -2.14 -12.14
N GLY A 48 -13.05 -1.97 -13.12
CA GLY A 48 -12.77 -1.17 -14.31
C GLY A 48 -12.51 0.30 -13.98
N ALA A 49 -13.31 0.87 -13.07
CA ALA A 49 -13.14 2.24 -12.59
C ALA A 49 -11.84 2.43 -11.80
N GLU A 50 -11.39 1.43 -11.05
CA GLU A 50 -10.11 1.47 -10.31
C GLU A 50 -8.89 1.29 -11.23
N LEU A 51 -9.04 0.49 -12.29
CA LEU A 51 -7.97 0.21 -13.25
C LEU A 51 -7.56 1.46 -14.04
N ILE A 52 -8.52 2.29 -14.46
CA ILE A 52 -8.27 3.47 -15.30
C ILE A 52 -7.27 4.46 -14.64
N PRO A 53 -7.48 4.92 -13.39
CA PRO A 53 -6.49 5.76 -12.69
C PRO A 53 -5.14 5.09 -12.50
N CYS A 54 -5.10 3.77 -12.26
CA CYS A 54 -3.85 3.04 -12.08
C CYS A 54 -3.01 3.02 -13.37
N VAL A 55 -3.65 2.72 -14.50
CA VAL A 55 -3.01 2.76 -15.82
C VAL A 55 -2.51 4.18 -16.12
N LYS A 56 -3.32 5.21 -15.84
CA LYS A 56 -2.93 6.61 -16.05
C LYS A 56 -1.72 7.02 -15.20
N ARG A 57 -1.62 6.55 -13.95
CA ARG A 57 -0.44 6.81 -13.10
C ARG A 57 0.82 6.13 -13.67
N ILE A 58 0.69 4.91 -14.18
CA ILE A 58 1.80 4.20 -14.83
C ILE A 58 2.23 4.92 -16.11
N GLU A 59 1.27 5.38 -16.93
CA GLU A 59 1.55 6.16 -18.13
C GLU A 59 2.32 7.44 -17.83
N ILE A 60 1.88 8.21 -16.82
CA ILE A 60 2.59 9.42 -16.36
C ILE A 60 4.01 9.08 -15.90
N LEU A 61 4.19 7.95 -15.20
CA LEU A 61 5.51 7.52 -14.73
C LEU A 61 6.42 7.12 -15.91
N LEU A 62 5.89 6.42 -16.91
CA LEU A 62 6.64 6.01 -18.10
C LEU A 62 6.94 7.18 -19.04
N ALA A 63 6.12 8.22 -19.04
CA ALA A 63 6.33 9.44 -19.81
C ALA A 63 7.20 10.48 -19.08
N ALA A 64 7.66 10.17 -17.86
CA ALA A 64 8.52 11.07 -17.10
C ALA A 64 9.86 11.29 -17.81
N LEU A 65 10.44 12.48 -17.64
CA LEU A 65 11.73 12.83 -18.25
C LEU A 65 12.83 11.89 -17.74
N GLU A 66 13.55 11.28 -18.69
CA GLU A 66 14.72 10.47 -18.39
C GLU A 66 15.97 11.36 -18.31
N VAL A 67 16.92 10.96 -17.47
CA VAL A 67 18.25 11.57 -17.40
C VAL A 67 19.16 10.77 -18.31
N ASP A 68 19.70 11.40 -19.35
CA ASP A 68 20.53 10.73 -20.36
C ASP A 68 21.71 9.97 -19.74
N SER A 69 22.00 8.79 -20.29
CA SER A 69 23.13 7.96 -19.87
C SER A 69 24.45 8.66 -20.17
N LYS A 70 25.39 8.63 -19.21
CA LYS A 70 26.74 9.19 -19.37
C LYS A 70 27.46 8.52 -20.55
N PRO A 71 28.05 9.28 -21.48
CA PRO A 71 28.94 8.69 -22.47
C PRO A 71 30.17 8.11 -21.74
N GLU A 72 30.49 6.84 -22.00
CA GLU A 72 31.73 6.22 -21.52
C GLU A 72 32.93 6.93 -22.16
N ASN A 73 33.61 7.77 -21.37
CA ASN A 73 34.85 8.41 -21.80
C ASN A 73 36.00 7.39 -21.73
N ASN A 74 36.16 6.60 -22.80
CA ASN A 74 37.20 5.58 -22.96
C ASN A 74 38.58 6.14 -23.38
N GLY A 75 38.88 7.39 -23.01
CA GLY A 75 40.15 8.04 -23.34
C GLY A 75 41.07 8.18 -22.13
N ARG A 76 42.35 7.80 -22.27
CA ARG A 76 43.44 8.12 -21.30
C ARG A 76 43.77 9.62 -21.34
N MET A 77 42.85 10.48 -20.90
CA MET A 77 43.11 11.91 -20.69
C MET A 77 43.18 12.23 -19.20
N LEU A 78 43.92 13.28 -18.83
CA LEU A 78 43.99 13.74 -17.45
C LEU A 78 42.58 14.13 -16.94
N PRO A 79 42.21 13.77 -15.68
CA PRO A 79 40.91 14.09 -15.13
C PRO A 79 40.75 15.60 -14.97
N LYS A 80 39.63 16.13 -15.44
CA LYS A 80 39.34 17.56 -15.45
C LYS A 80 37.85 17.80 -15.40
N ILE A 81 37.44 18.78 -14.61
CA ILE A 81 36.06 19.26 -14.53
C ILE A 81 36.05 20.71 -14.98
N SER A 82 35.32 21.00 -16.06
CA SER A 82 35.04 22.37 -16.48
C SER A 82 33.54 22.58 -16.52
N PHE A 83 33.07 23.58 -15.79
CA PHE A 83 31.66 23.97 -15.75
C PHE A 83 31.56 25.46 -16.05
N ASN A 84 30.81 25.79 -17.09
CA ASN A 84 30.51 27.17 -17.45
C ASN A 84 28.99 27.30 -17.56
N ASN A 85 28.43 28.19 -16.74
CA ASN A 85 27.02 28.50 -16.79
C ASN A 85 26.76 29.99 -16.51
N LYS A 86 25.93 30.61 -17.35
CA LYS A 86 25.43 31.97 -17.13
C LYS A 86 24.29 32.03 -16.11
N LEU A 87 23.34 31.11 -16.14
CA LEU A 87 22.20 31.14 -15.22
C LEU A 87 21.55 29.76 -15.11
N LEU A 88 21.34 29.30 -13.87
CA LEU A 88 20.57 28.09 -13.57
C LEU A 88 19.37 28.42 -12.70
N GLY A 89 18.18 28.07 -13.17
CA GLY A 89 16.95 28.17 -12.40
C GLY A 89 15.82 27.37 -13.04
N SER A 90 14.88 26.93 -12.22
CA SER A 90 13.61 26.36 -12.68
C SER A 90 12.50 27.35 -12.31
N GLY A 91 11.84 27.92 -13.32
CA GLY A 91 10.81 28.94 -13.14
C GLY A 91 11.33 30.23 -12.49
N SER A 92 10.67 30.70 -11.42
CA SER A 92 10.97 31.97 -10.73
C SER A 92 12.13 31.91 -9.72
N LYS A 93 12.67 30.73 -9.41
CA LYS A 93 13.81 30.57 -8.49
C LYS A 93 15.12 30.38 -9.25
N LYS A 94 15.99 31.38 -9.15
CA LYS A 94 17.40 31.30 -9.56
C LYS A 94 18.15 30.49 -8.50
N VAL A 95 18.81 29.41 -8.91
CA VAL A 95 19.57 28.51 -8.03
C VAL A 95 21.07 28.73 -8.17
N PHE A 96 21.56 29.01 -9.38
CA PHE A 96 22.95 29.44 -9.61
C PHE A 96 23.02 30.61 -10.59
N GLN A 97 24.00 31.50 -10.40
CA GLN A 97 24.27 32.62 -11.31
C GLN A 97 25.76 32.66 -11.64
N ASN A 98 26.10 32.76 -12.94
CA ASN A 98 27.45 32.97 -13.47
C ASN A 98 28.56 32.11 -12.84
N ILE A 99 28.38 30.78 -12.80
CA ILE A 99 29.39 29.86 -12.27
C ILE A 99 30.36 29.46 -13.38
N ASN A 100 31.61 29.90 -13.23
CA ASN A 100 32.75 29.47 -14.04
C ASN A 100 33.74 28.72 -13.16
N LEU A 101 33.90 27.43 -13.44
CA LEU A 101 34.68 26.53 -12.61
C LEU A 101 35.57 25.65 -13.48
N GLU A 102 36.86 25.61 -13.14
CA GLU A 102 37.82 24.69 -13.73
C GLU A 102 38.61 24.03 -12.59
N ILE A 103 38.52 22.70 -12.50
CA ILE A 103 39.17 21.90 -11.46
C ILE A 103 40.03 20.83 -12.12
N GLU A 104 41.27 20.76 -11.69
CA GLU A 104 42.28 19.78 -12.11
C GLU A 104 42.72 18.92 -10.91
N ARG A 105 43.75 18.08 -11.09
CA ARG A 105 44.24 17.19 -10.03
C ARG A 105 44.68 17.97 -8.78
N GLY A 106 44.44 17.37 -7.61
CA GLY A 106 44.71 17.97 -6.31
C GLY A 106 43.45 18.09 -5.45
N LEU A 107 43.65 18.58 -4.23
CA LEU A 107 42.57 18.82 -3.28
C LEU A 107 41.97 20.21 -3.51
N THR A 108 40.71 20.24 -3.93
CA THR A 108 39.88 21.45 -4.01
C THR A 108 38.86 21.45 -2.89
N LEU A 109 38.84 22.50 -2.08
CA LEU A 109 37.86 22.68 -1.01
C LEU A 109 36.74 23.61 -1.47
N ILE A 110 35.50 23.24 -1.19
CA ILE A 110 34.33 24.10 -1.41
C ILE A 110 33.72 24.43 -0.06
N SER A 111 33.76 25.71 0.32
CA SER A 111 33.28 26.26 1.59
C SER A 111 32.16 27.29 1.37
N GLY A 112 31.44 27.65 2.42
CA GLY A 112 30.40 28.68 2.38
C GLY A 112 29.28 28.46 3.39
N ASP A 113 28.25 29.30 3.36
CA ASP A 113 27.11 29.22 4.29
C ASP A 113 26.19 28.01 4.00
N ILE A 114 25.31 27.66 4.94
CA ILE A 114 24.27 26.65 4.72
C ILE A 114 23.36 27.15 3.57
N ASN A 115 22.91 26.25 2.71
CA ASN A 115 22.08 26.54 1.53
C ASN A 115 22.74 27.37 0.42
N SER A 116 24.07 27.56 0.42
CA SER A 116 24.76 28.23 -0.70
C SER A 116 24.82 27.42 -2.01
N GLY A 117 24.28 26.19 -2.03
CA GLY A 117 24.19 25.34 -3.22
C GLY A 117 25.34 24.33 -3.39
N LYS A 118 26.24 24.18 -2.42
CA LYS A 118 27.43 23.28 -2.50
C LYS A 118 27.10 21.84 -2.92
N SER A 119 26.20 21.16 -2.21
CA SER A 119 25.80 19.79 -2.55
C SER A 119 25.02 19.71 -3.88
N PHE A 120 24.34 20.80 -4.27
CA PHE A 120 23.68 20.88 -5.58
C PHE A 120 24.70 21.02 -6.72
N LEU A 121 25.80 21.74 -6.50
CA LEU A 121 26.92 21.80 -7.46
C LEU A 121 27.53 20.40 -7.68
N LEU A 122 27.69 19.60 -6.63
CA LEU A 122 28.12 18.20 -6.77
C LEU A 122 27.13 17.40 -7.62
N LYS A 123 25.81 17.55 -7.39
CA LYS A 123 24.78 16.88 -8.20
C LYS A 123 24.82 17.26 -9.68
N ILE A 124 25.16 18.52 -10.01
CA ILE A 124 25.39 18.95 -11.39
C ILE A 124 26.63 18.26 -11.96
N ILE A 125 27.75 18.23 -11.23
CA ILE A 125 28.97 17.51 -11.65
C ILE A 125 28.68 16.02 -11.88
N LEU A 126 27.80 15.44 -11.06
CA LEU A 126 27.33 14.07 -11.22
C LEU A 126 26.37 13.87 -12.39
N GLN A 127 25.93 14.95 -13.06
CA GLN A 127 24.94 14.96 -14.14
C GLN A 127 23.55 14.44 -13.72
N GLU A 128 23.20 14.56 -12.43
CA GLU A 128 21.84 14.25 -11.94
C GLU A 128 20.84 15.35 -12.31
N CYS A 129 21.35 16.54 -12.62
CA CYS A 129 20.59 17.67 -13.14
C CYS A 129 21.35 18.23 -14.34
N ASN A 130 20.78 18.14 -15.54
CA ASN A 130 21.34 18.76 -16.74
C ASN A 130 20.67 20.11 -16.98
N PRO A 131 21.39 21.23 -16.79
CA PRO A 131 20.90 22.53 -17.23
C PRO A 131 20.81 22.62 -18.74
N ASN A 132 19.69 23.12 -19.27
CA ASN A 132 19.56 23.44 -20.69
C ASN A 132 20.55 24.53 -21.16
N THR A 133 21.17 25.29 -20.24
CA THR A 133 22.01 26.46 -20.51
C THR A 133 23.47 26.33 -20.05
N SER A 134 23.90 25.17 -19.55
CA SER A 134 25.27 24.98 -19.05
C SER A 134 26.11 24.08 -19.93
N ILE A 135 27.38 24.41 -20.08
CA ILE A 135 28.37 23.52 -20.68
C ILE A 135 29.14 22.88 -19.53
N LEU A 136 28.89 21.59 -19.29
CA LEU A 136 29.61 20.78 -18.32
C LEU A 136 30.45 19.72 -19.05
N HIS A 137 31.76 19.74 -18.83
CA HIS A 137 32.64 18.65 -19.23
C HIS A 137 33.27 18.03 -18.00
N VAL A 138 32.96 16.76 -17.78
CA VAL A 138 33.60 15.91 -16.76
C VAL A 138 34.41 14.84 -17.48
N LYS A 139 35.73 14.93 -17.39
CA LYS A 139 36.67 13.96 -17.95
C LYS A 139 37.23 13.11 -16.83
N GLY A 140 37.05 11.80 -16.93
CA GLY A 140 37.53 10.82 -15.95
C GLY A 140 36.42 10.12 -15.19
N SER A 141 36.77 9.05 -14.50
CA SER A 141 35.81 8.26 -13.72
C SER A 141 35.55 8.87 -12.34
N VAL A 142 34.29 8.90 -11.90
CA VAL A 142 33.85 9.61 -10.69
C VAL A 142 33.40 8.64 -9.60
N SER A 143 33.82 8.90 -8.36
CA SER A 143 33.30 8.31 -7.13
C SER A 143 32.67 9.40 -6.24
N TYR A 144 31.62 9.04 -5.51
CA TYR A 144 30.85 9.97 -4.69
C TYR A 144 30.61 9.42 -3.29
N ALA A 145 30.89 10.23 -2.27
CA ALA A 145 30.46 10.01 -0.90
C ALA A 145 29.43 11.09 -0.54
N SER A 146 28.17 10.67 -0.39
CA SER A 146 27.05 11.54 -0.05
C SER A 146 27.08 12.05 1.39
N GLN A 147 26.53 13.24 1.61
CA GLN A 147 26.38 13.84 2.94
C GLN A 147 25.49 12.97 3.85
N LYS A 148 24.35 12.52 3.33
CA LYS A 148 23.53 11.49 3.99
C LYS A 148 24.05 10.12 3.54
N PRO A 149 24.68 9.32 4.41
CA PRO A 149 25.15 7.99 4.04
C PRO A 149 23.96 7.11 3.67
N TRP A 150 24.13 6.33 2.62
CA TRP A 150 23.15 5.34 2.19
C TRP A 150 23.76 3.95 2.37
N LEU A 151 23.14 3.09 3.17
CA LEU A 151 23.54 1.71 3.36
C LEU A 151 22.35 0.81 3.05
N PHE A 152 22.57 -0.29 2.34
CA PHE A 152 21.52 -1.24 1.99
C PHE A 152 21.64 -2.51 2.86
N PRO A 153 20.52 -3.25 3.06
CA PRO A 153 20.51 -4.47 3.87
C PRO A 153 21.43 -5.55 3.28
N SER A 154 22.64 -5.66 3.81
CA SER A 154 23.66 -6.64 3.43
C SER A 154 24.81 -6.59 4.42
N THR A 155 25.92 -7.29 4.19
CA THR A 155 27.10 -7.18 5.06
C THR A 155 27.79 -5.82 4.91
N ILE A 156 28.56 -5.40 5.93
CA ILE A 156 29.41 -4.20 5.84
C ILE A 156 30.38 -4.34 4.66
N ARG A 157 30.97 -5.52 4.48
CA ARG A 157 31.83 -5.85 3.33
C ARG A 157 31.14 -5.59 2.00
N GLN A 158 29.92 -6.10 1.81
CA GLN A 158 29.18 -5.92 0.57
C GLN A 158 28.81 -4.45 0.34
N ASN A 159 28.50 -3.72 1.41
CA ASN A 159 28.26 -2.28 1.34
C ASN A 159 29.50 -1.49 0.89
N ILE A 160 30.71 -1.88 1.30
CA ILE A 160 31.95 -1.20 0.90
C ILE A 160 32.38 -1.60 -0.52
N VAL A 161 32.32 -2.89 -0.85
CA VAL A 161 32.78 -3.42 -2.14
C VAL A 161 31.85 -3.01 -3.29
N PHE A 162 30.54 -3.04 -3.05
CA PHE A 162 29.47 -2.52 -3.91
C PHE A 162 29.69 -2.62 -5.43
N GLY A 163 29.61 -3.85 -5.96
CA GLY A 163 29.69 -4.14 -7.40
C GLY A 163 31.10 -4.19 -7.97
N GLU A 164 32.14 -3.89 -7.18
CA GLU A 164 33.53 -4.07 -7.55
C GLU A 164 34.04 -5.48 -7.19
N LYS A 165 35.20 -5.88 -7.71
CA LYS A 165 35.85 -7.13 -7.31
C LYS A 165 36.45 -7.00 -5.92
N PHE A 166 36.36 -8.06 -5.11
CA PHE A 166 36.95 -8.10 -3.78
C PHE A 166 38.48 -8.29 -3.86
N ASP A 167 39.22 -7.34 -3.30
CA ASP A 167 40.67 -7.35 -3.11
C ASP A 167 40.97 -7.11 -1.63
N GLU A 168 41.37 -8.18 -0.95
CA GLU A 168 41.67 -8.18 0.48
C GLU A 168 42.71 -7.10 0.85
N THR A 169 43.77 -6.94 0.05
CA THR A 169 44.87 -6.04 0.39
C THR A 169 44.42 -4.58 0.34
N ARG A 170 43.63 -4.22 -0.67
CA ARG A 170 43.03 -2.90 -0.80
C ARG A 170 41.96 -2.68 0.26
N TYR A 171 41.12 -3.68 0.50
CA TYR A 171 40.04 -3.62 1.48
C TYR A 171 40.58 -3.30 2.87
N GLN A 172 41.59 -4.02 3.34
CA GLN A 172 42.24 -3.77 4.63
C GLN A 172 42.85 -2.37 4.73
N ARG A 173 43.51 -1.88 3.67
CA ARG A 173 44.03 -0.50 3.64
C ARG A 173 42.91 0.53 3.72
N VAL A 174 41.80 0.32 3.02
CA VAL A 174 40.64 1.22 3.04
C VAL A 174 40.02 1.27 4.44
N LEU A 175 39.86 0.12 5.10
CA LEU A 175 39.36 0.06 6.48
C LEU A 175 40.24 0.84 7.45
N GLN A 176 41.57 0.75 7.29
CA GLN A 176 42.53 1.48 8.12
C GLN A 176 42.44 3.00 7.88
N VAL A 177 42.50 3.48 6.63
CA VAL A 177 42.49 4.93 6.35
C VAL A 177 41.13 5.59 6.64
N CYS A 178 40.05 4.80 6.65
CA CYS A 178 38.72 5.26 7.04
C CYS A 178 38.43 5.11 8.54
N ALA A 179 39.40 4.66 9.36
CA ALA A 179 39.26 4.44 10.80
C ALA A 179 38.10 3.49 11.19
N LEU A 180 37.90 2.41 10.43
CA LEU A 180 36.88 1.38 10.70
C LEU A 180 37.41 0.15 11.44
N THR A 181 38.72 -0.02 11.55
CA THR A 181 39.32 -1.24 12.12
C THR A 181 38.85 -1.51 13.55
N TYR A 182 38.85 -0.49 14.41
CA TYR A 182 38.37 -0.59 15.78
C TYR A 182 36.86 -0.89 15.88
N ASP A 183 36.05 -0.27 15.01
CA ASP A 183 34.60 -0.54 14.98
C ASP A 183 34.32 -2.01 14.64
N LEU A 184 35.05 -2.58 13.67
CA LEU A 184 34.88 -3.96 13.24
C LEU A 184 35.32 -4.97 14.30
N GLU A 185 36.33 -4.66 15.12
CA GLU A 185 36.75 -5.53 16.23
C GLU A 185 35.69 -5.62 17.34
N LEU A 186 34.84 -4.59 17.49
CA LEU A 186 33.75 -4.57 18.46
C LEU A 186 32.51 -5.34 17.99
N PHE A 187 32.36 -5.59 16.68
CA PHE A 187 31.21 -6.33 16.17
C PHE A 187 31.44 -7.84 16.27
N ASP A 188 30.45 -8.58 16.78
CA ASP A 188 30.51 -10.05 16.94
C ASP A 188 30.90 -10.80 15.66
N SER A 189 30.49 -10.26 14.50
CA SER A 189 30.75 -10.85 13.18
C SER A 189 31.70 -10.00 12.31
N GLY A 190 32.39 -9.02 12.89
CA GLY A 190 33.31 -8.15 12.16
C GLY A 190 32.66 -7.48 10.95
N ASP A 191 33.30 -7.62 9.78
CA ASP A 191 32.84 -7.05 8.51
C ASP A 191 31.71 -7.82 7.83
N LEU A 192 31.38 -9.02 8.34
CA LEU A 192 30.22 -9.82 7.94
C LEU A 192 28.95 -9.44 8.70
N THR A 193 29.04 -8.50 9.65
CA THR A 193 27.88 -7.95 10.36
C THR A 193 26.87 -7.41 9.36
N ILE A 194 25.60 -7.79 9.54
CA ILE A 194 24.50 -7.40 8.66
C ILE A 194 24.05 -5.99 9.01
N VAL A 195 23.95 -5.15 7.99
CA VAL A 195 23.36 -3.81 8.06
C VAL A 195 21.84 -3.96 8.08
N GLU A 196 21.18 -3.43 9.11
CA GLU A 196 19.72 -3.37 9.17
C GLU A 196 19.17 -2.24 8.28
N ASP A 197 17.84 -2.10 8.15
CA ASP A 197 17.21 -1.09 7.27
C ASP A 197 17.81 0.32 7.48
N GLY A 198 18.53 0.83 6.49
CA GLY A 198 19.20 2.14 6.53
C GLY A 198 20.38 2.25 7.50
N GLY A 199 20.87 1.14 8.06
CA GLY A 199 21.99 1.11 9.01
C GLY A 199 21.64 1.57 10.43
N LEU A 200 20.38 1.37 10.86
CA LEU A 200 19.88 1.74 12.19
C LEU A 200 20.69 1.14 13.36
N ASN A 201 21.37 0.02 13.13
CA ASN A 201 22.25 -0.64 14.09
C ASN A 201 23.64 0.02 14.23
N PHE A 202 23.94 1.08 13.46
CA PHE A 202 25.22 1.81 13.51
C PHE A 202 25.05 3.26 13.93
N SER A 203 26.09 3.81 14.57
CA SER A 203 26.15 5.25 14.84
C SER A 203 26.30 6.05 13.54
N LYS A 204 25.89 7.33 13.54
CA LYS A 204 26.04 8.20 12.35
C LYS A 204 27.49 8.28 11.87
N GLY A 205 28.45 8.33 12.80
CA GLY A 205 29.87 8.33 12.46
C GLY A 205 30.32 7.04 11.77
N GLN A 206 29.86 5.88 12.23
CA GLN A 206 30.13 4.59 11.58
C GLN A 206 29.52 4.52 10.17
N GLN A 207 28.25 4.94 10.03
CA GLN A 207 27.58 4.96 8.72
C GLN A 207 28.33 5.83 7.70
N ILE A 208 28.81 7.00 8.14
CA ILE A 208 29.62 7.89 7.32
C ILE A 208 30.95 7.25 6.92
N ARG A 209 31.66 6.63 7.87
CA ARG A 209 32.92 5.94 7.59
C ARG A 209 32.74 4.80 6.58
N ILE A 210 31.66 4.02 6.69
CA ILE A 210 31.32 2.96 5.72
C ILE A 210 31.02 3.56 4.35
N ASN A 211 30.27 4.67 4.28
CA ASN A 211 29.97 5.37 3.03
C ASN A 211 31.25 5.92 2.36
N LEU A 212 32.16 6.50 3.16
CA LEU A 212 33.46 6.96 2.68
C LEU A 212 34.31 5.79 2.19
N ALA A 213 34.37 4.70 2.94
CA ALA A 213 35.10 3.49 2.57
C ALA A 213 34.61 2.93 1.23
N ARG A 214 33.29 2.91 0.99
CA ARG A 214 32.70 2.55 -0.32
C ARG A 214 33.23 3.44 -1.44
N ALA A 215 33.19 4.75 -1.25
CA ALA A 215 33.65 5.70 -2.28
C ALA A 215 35.14 5.53 -2.58
N VAL A 216 35.97 5.29 -1.57
CA VAL A 216 37.43 5.15 -1.66
C VAL A 216 37.85 3.79 -2.23
N TYR A 217 37.10 2.72 -1.93
CA TYR A 217 37.39 1.38 -2.42
C TYR A 217 37.30 1.28 -3.95
N ARG A 218 36.34 1.96 -4.56
CA ARG A 218 35.98 1.92 -5.99
C ARG A 218 37.03 2.47 -7.00
N GLU A 219 38.22 2.82 -6.54
CA GLU A 219 39.39 3.29 -7.31
C GLU A 219 39.05 4.12 -8.57
N ARG A 220 38.64 5.37 -8.35
CA ARG A 220 38.33 6.32 -9.43
C ARG A 220 39.39 7.42 -9.57
N GLU A 221 39.21 8.28 -10.57
CA GLU A 221 40.12 9.40 -10.85
C GLU A 221 39.65 10.69 -10.15
N ILE A 222 38.34 10.84 -10.02
CA ILE A 222 37.65 11.98 -9.39
C ILE A 222 36.90 11.47 -8.16
N TYR A 223 37.10 12.12 -7.01
CA TYR A 223 36.36 11.86 -5.78
C TYR A 223 35.60 13.12 -5.37
N LEU A 224 34.29 12.98 -5.22
CA LEU A 224 33.39 14.02 -4.72
C LEU A 224 32.97 13.63 -3.30
N LEU A 225 33.39 14.41 -2.31
CA LEU A 225 33.17 14.13 -0.89
C LEU A 225 32.30 15.25 -0.30
N ASP A 226 31.06 14.91 0.07
CA ASP A 226 30.04 15.87 0.48
C ASP A 226 29.90 15.90 2.00
N ASP A 227 30.62 16.82 2.66
CA ASP A 227 30.49 17.16 4.09
C ASP A 227 30.41 15.98 5.07
N PHE A 228 31.30 15.01 4.92
CA PHE A 228 31.30 13.82 5.78
C PHE A 228 31.91 14.04 7.17
N ILE A 229 32.63 15.15 7.41
CA ILE A 229 33.37 15.38 8.67
C ILE A 229 32.45 15.88 9.80
N THR A 230 31.34 16.55 9.48
CA THR A 230 30.49 17.24 10.49
C THR A 230 29.84 16.32 11.53
N ALA A 231 29.69 15.03 11.22
CA ALA A 231 29.13 14.04 12.13
C ALA A 231 30.16 13.06 12.70
N LEU A 232 31.46 13.38 12.57
CA LEU A 232 32.57 12.63 13.15
C LEU A 232 33.18 13.40 14.32
N ASP A 233 33.73 12.66 15.29
CA ASP A 233 34.55 13.23 16.35
C ASP A 233 35.78 13.94 15.75
N VAL A 234 36.21 15.03 16.39
CA VAL A 234 37.30 15.89 15.87
C VAL A 234 38.57 15.09 15.58
N GLU A 235 38.99 14.21 16.50
CA GLU A 235 40.20 13.39 16.34
C GLU A 235 40.09 12.43 15.15
N VAL A 236 38.95 11.75 15.01
CA VAL A 236 38.68 10.82 13.91
C VAL A 236 38.62 11.57 12.58
N GLY A 237 37.98 12.74 12.55
CA GLY A 237 37.91 13.61 11.36
C GLY A 237 39.28 14.05 10.89
N VAL A 238 40.15 14.51 11.80
CA VAL A 238 41.53 14.90 11.49
C VAL A 238 42.35 13.72 10.98
N PHE A 239 42.21 12.55 11.62
CA PHE A 239 42.89 11.33 11.18
C PHE A 239 42.50 10.95 9.75
N ILE A 240 41.19 10.88 9.45
CA ILE A 240 40.68 10.53 8.12
C ILE A 240 41.13 11.57 7.08
N PHE A 241 41.10 12.86 7.40
CA PHE A 241 41.58 13.89 6.48
C PHE A 241 43.06 13.70 6.11
N ARG A 242 43.91 13.40 7.10
CA ARG A 242 45.36 13.21 6.88
C ARG A 242 45.69 11.90 6.16
N GLU A 243 45.15 10.78 6.63
CA GLU A 243 45.51 9.46 6.08
C GLU A 243 44.75 9.15 4.78
N CYS A 244 43.47 9.47 4.70
CA CYS A 244 42.66 9.19 3.51
C CYS A 244 42.81 10.29 2.44
N ILE A 245 42.48 11.55 2.76
CA ILE A 245 42.45 12.61 1.73
C ILE A 245 43.87 13.01 1.31
N GLN A 246 44.75 13.36 2.25
CA GLN A 246 46.08 13.89 1.89
C GLN A 246 47.07 12.82 1.42
N LYS A 247 47.07 11.64 2.02
CA LYS A 247 48.02 10.55 1.70
C LYS A 247 47.46 9.58 0.67
N PHE A 248 46.34 8.91 0.98
CA PHE A 248 45.79 7.85 0.12
C PHE A 248 45.27 8.39 -1.22
N LEU A 249 44.61 9.56 -1.23
CA LEU A 249 44.06 10.18 -2.44
C LEU A 249 44.96 11.26 -3.08
N ARG A 250 46.23 11.37 -2.66
CA ARG A 250 47.16 12.44 -3.07
C ARG A 250 47.23 12.72 -4.58
N ASN A 251 47.19 11.67 -5.39
CA ASN A 251 47.39 11.74 -6.85
C ASN A 251 46.07 11.81 -7.64
N LYS A 252 44.95 12.04 -6.96
CA LYS A 252 43.60 12.06 -7.54
C LYS A 252 43.03 13.49 -7.57
N LEU A 253 41.97 13.70 -8.33
CA LEU A 253 41.18 14.93 -8.26
C LEU A 253 40.18 14.75 -7.12
N VAL A 254 40.30 15.55 -6.06
CA VAL A 254 39.42 15.46 -4.89
C VAL A 254 38.70 16.79 -4.71
N ILE A 255 37.38 16.77 -4.79
CA ILE A 255 36.52 17.89 -4.38
C ILE A 255 35.95 17.53 -3.02
N PHE A 256 36.31 18.31 -2.02
CA PHE A 256 35.81 18.16 -0.66
C PHE A 256 34.96 19.36 -0.27
N VAL A 257 33.68 19.12 -0.01
CA VAL A 257 32.75 20.12 0.50
C VAL A 257 32.78 20.07 2.03
N THR A 258 33.00 21.20 2.68
CA THR A 258 32.95 21.32 4.15
C THR A 258 32.69 22.77 4.54
N ASN A 259 32.00 22.96 5.67
CA ASN A 259 31.88 24.29 6.28
C ASN A 259 33.01 24.57 7.27
N ASN A 260 33.84 23.57 7.59
CA ASN A 260 34.93 23.72 8.53
C ASN A 260 36.17 24.31 7.84
N THR A 261 36.44 25.57 8.13
CA THR A 261 37.57 26.35 7.58
C THR A 261 38.94 25.83 8.02
N SER A 262 39.01 24.96 9.05
CA SER A 262 40.28 24.39 9.54
C SER A 262 41.05 23.61 8.47
N TYR A 263 40.36 23.11 7.44
CA TYR A 263 40.95 22.33 6.36
C TYR A 263 41.41 23.17 5.15
N GLU A 264 41.06 24.45 5.09
CA GLU A 264 41.39 25.37 3.99
C GLU A 264 42.90 25.47 3.76
N ARG A 265 43.69 25.48 4.84
CA ARG A 265 45.15 25.59 4.80
C ARG A 265 45.85 24.48 4.02
N TYR A 266 45.18 23.34 3.84
CA TYR A 266 45.73 22.17 3.16
C TYR A 266 45.23 22.01 1.73
N ALA A 267 44.26 22.82 1.30
CA ALA A 267 43.71 22.75 -0.04
C ALA A 267 44.61 23.48 -1.04
N HIS A 268 44.72 22.92 -2.25
CA HIS A 268 45.44 23.56 -3.36
C HIS A 268 44.60 24.71 -3.93
N LYS A 269 43.28 24.53 -3.90
CA LYS A 269 42.28 25.48 -4.39
C LYS A 269 41.11 25.55 -3.43
N ILE A 270 40.65 26.75 -3.11
CA ILE A 270 39.52 27.02 -2.23
C ILE A 270 38.48 27.78 -3.05
N ILE A 271 37.23 27.33 -2.98
CA ILE A 271 36.09 27.98 -3.64
C ILE A 271 35.08 28.32 -2.55
N VAL A 272 34.77 29.60 -2.40
CA VAL A 272 33.76 30.07 -1.45
C VAL A 272 32.47 30.36 -2.19
N MET A 273 31.39 29.67 -1.80
CA MET A 273 30.06 29.83 -2.39
C MET A 273 29.11 30.53 -1.43
N LYS A 274 28.34 31.50 -1.94
CA LYS A 274 27.26 32.16 -1.20
C LYS A 274 26.08 32.43 -2.14
N ASP A 275 24.87 32.14 -1.69
CA ASP A 275 23.62 32.39 -2.42
C ASP A 275 23.59 31.92 -3.89
N GLY A 276 24.25 30.79 -4.18
CA GLY A 276 24.30 30.23 -5.53
C GLY A 276 25.31 30.91 -6.47
N GLU A 277 26.25 31.68 -5.94
CA GLU A 277 27.34 32.31 -6.68
C GLU A 277 28.69 31.89 -6.09
N ILE A 278 29.72 31.86 -6.94
CA ILE A 278 31.11 31.73 -6.49
C ILE A 278 31.60 33.14 -6.13
N GLN A 279 31.85 33.39 -4.85
CA GLN A 279 32.35 34.68 -4.37
C GLN A 279 33.84 34.84 -4.60
N SER A 280 34.61 33.80 -4.25
CA SER A 280 36.06 33.81 -4.40
C SER A 280 36.57 32.43 -4.80
N VAL A 281 37.62 32.45 -5.62
CA VAL A 281 38.41 31.28 -5.97
C VAL A 281 39.84 31.61 -5.62
N THR A 282 40.33 31.04 -4.54
CA THR A 282 41.70 31.26 -4.05
C THR A 282 42.51 30.01 -4.38
N ASN A 283 43.52 30.16 -5.22
CA ASN A 283 44.61 29.20 -5.28
C ASN A 283 45.56 29.60 -4.15
N ASN A 284 45.83 28.71 -3.19
CA ASN A 284 46.47 29.11 -1.94
C ASN A 284 47.93 29.54 -2.17
N PRO A 285 48.28 30.81 -1.86
CA PRO A 285 49.33 31.07 -0.89
C PRO A 285 48.88 32.10 0.18
N GLU A 286 48.74 31.64 1.42
CA GLU A 286 48.80 32.38 2.70
C GLU A 286 47.84 33.57 2.99
N ILE A 287 46.99 33.38 4.02
CA ILE A 287 46.50 34.34 5.05
C ILE A 287 45.66 35.54 4.50
N THR A 288 44.41 35.78 4.92
CA THR A 288 44.05 36.68 6.04
C THR A 288 42.52 36.66 6.26
N GLU A 289 42.11 36.67 7.54
CA GLU A 289 40.75 36.86 8.05
C GLU A 289 40.25 38.31 7.87
N SER A 290 38.94 38.52 7.68
CA SER A 290 38.10 39.28 8.64
C SER A 290 36.68 39.59 8.12
N HIS A 291 35.78 39.74 9.09
CA HIS A 291 34.48 40.44 9.08
C HIS A 291 33.20 39.59 8.98
N ILE A 292 32.58 39.34 10.14
CA ILE A 292 31.13 39.36 10.30
C ILE A 292 30.82 40.15 11.58
N LEU A 293 29.98 41.18 11.45
CA LEU A 293 29.38 41.95 12.54
C LEU A 293 27.96 41.42 12.79
N GLU A 294 27.58 41.46 14.07
CA GLU A 294 26.28 41.11 14.66
C GLU A 294 25.23 42.19 14.40
N GLU A 295 23.95 41.82 14.25
CA GLU A 295 22.82 42.72 14.53
C GLU A 295 21.69 41.93 15.24
N GLU A 296 21.17 42.53 16.31
CA GLU A 296 20.16 42.02 17.24
C GLU A 296 18.73 42.36 16.80
N ASP A 297 17.82 41.41 17.05
CA ASP A 297 16.37 41.56 16.91
C ASP A 297 15.77 42.40 18.06
N ASN A 298 14.87 43.33 17.74
CA ASN A 298 14.00 43.99 18.72
C ASN A 298 12.57 44.08 18.17
N TYR A 299 11.60 43.51 18.91
CA TYR A 299 10.17 43.57 18.60
C TYR A 299 9.42 44.14 19.81
N SER A 300 8.60 45.17 19.58
CA SER A 300 7.59 45.67 20.52
C SER A 300 6.21 45.67 19.86
N PRO A 301 5.11 45.38 20.58
CA PRO A 301 3.77 45.26 20.01
C PRO A 301 2.97 46.55 20.16
N GLU A 302 2.14 46.88 19.17
CA GLU A 302 1.08 47.88 19.31
C GLU A 302 -0.26 47.39 18.75
N THR A 303 -1.29 47.78 19.49
CA THR A 303 -2.74 47.59 19.32
C THR A 303 -3.38 48.66 18.43
N ILE A 304 -4.60 48.39 17.90
CA ILE A 304 -5.83 49.24 17.93
C ILE A 304 -6.72 49.07 16.67
N SER A 305 -7.93 48.57 16.93
CA SER A 305 -9.29 49.03 16.54
C SER A 305 -9.82 49.21 15.09
N CYS A 306 -11.09 48.76 14.99
CA CYS A 306 -12.31 49.47 14.57
C CYS A 306 -12.97 49.24 13.20
N CYS A 307 -14.29 49.02 13.32
CA CYS A 307 -15.42 49.22 12.40
C CYS A 307 -15.59 48.22 11.23
N GLY A 308 -16.78 47.71 10.90
CA GLY A 308 -18.13 47.96 11.40
C GLY A 308 -19.17 47.63 10.32
N ASN A 309 -20.38 47.25 10.78
CA ASN A 309 -21.71 47.29 10.14
C ASN A 309 -22.10 46.11 9.22
N THR A 310 -23.11 45.28 9.55
CA THR A 310 -24.62 45.41 9.50
C THR A 310 -25.09 44.46 8.38
N GLU A 311 -26.18 43.70 8.38
CA GLU A 311 -27.40 43.54 9.19
C GLU A 311 -28.11 42.27 8.64
N ASP A 312 -28.65 41.44 9.55
CA ASP A 312 -30.05 40.98 9.60
C ASP A 312 -30.67 40.16 8.43
N GLU A 313 -31.64 39.26 8.62
CA GLU A 313 -32.40 38.72 9.75
C GLU A 313 -33.09 37.46 9.19
N ASN A 314 -33.32 36.43 10.01
CA ASN A 314 -34.22 35.32 9.71
C ASN A 314 -34.92 34.94 11.01
N THR A 315 -36.26 34.95 11.01
CA THR A 315 -37.00 34.07 11.93
C THR A 315 -38.34 33.63 11.33
N GLU A 316 -38.65 32.39 11.72
CA GLU A 316 -39.81 31.52 11.49
C GLU A 316 -41.14 32.20 11.90
N ASP A 317 -42.35 31.68 11.64
CA ASP A 317 -42.83 30.36 12.08
C ASP A 317 -44.30 30.09 11.67
N SER A 318 -44.77 28.84 11.87
CA SER A 318 -46.17 28.40 12.10
C SER A 318 -47.13 28.27 10.87
N LEU A 319 -48.18 27.43 10.74
CA LEU A 319 -48.79 26.23 11.38
C LEU A 319 -50.10 25.88 10.57
N LEU A 320 -50.66 24.65 10.74
CA LEU A 320 -52.09 24.22 10.48
C LEU A 320 -52.56 23.94 9.02
N ILE A 321 -53.57 23.11 8.68
CA ILE A 321 -54.24 21.86 9.14
C ILE A 321 -55.37 21.57 8.09
N THR A 322 -55.58 20.29 7.74
CA THR A 322 -56.78 19.58 7.16
C THR A 322 -57.59 20.10 5.96
N GLU A 323 -57.97 19.19 5.03
CA GLU A 323 -59.39 18.90 4.72
C GLU A 323 -59.59 17.61 3.91
N LYS A 324 -60.74 16.95 4.12
CA LYS A 324 -61.11 15.60 3.70
C LYS A 324 -62.51 15.62 3.08
N GLU A 325 -62.75 14.70 2.15
CA GLU A 325 -64.05 14.16 1.68
C GLU A 325 -64.91 14.93 0.66
N ARG A 326 -65.21 14.25 -0.47
CA ARG A 326 -66.55 14.28 -1.09
C ARG A 326 -66.89 12.95 -1.78
N MET A 327 -68.11 12.53 -1.51
CA MET A 327 -68.77 11.25 -1.75
C MET A 327 -69.13 10.98 -3.22
N LEU A 328 -69.04 9.70 -3.60
CA LEU A 328 -69.60 9.11 -4.82
C LEU A 328 -70.88 8.35 -4.46
N ASN A 329 -71.95 8.54 -5.22
CA ASN A 329 -73.21 7.84 -5.07
C ASN A 329 -73.63 7.28 -6.44
N LEU A 330 -74.21 6.07 -6.42
CA LEU A 330 -75.23 5.50 -7.32
C LEU A 330 -74.89 4.19 -8.06
N THR A 331 -75.74 3.21 -7.72
CA THR A 331 -76.35 2.12 -8.51
C THR A 331 -75.72 0.72 -8.51
N SER A 332 -76.44 -0.16 -7.82
CA SER A 332 -76.43 -1.61 -7.82
C SER A 332 -77.31 -2.18 -8.95
N ASP A 333 -76.89 -3.30 -9.55
CA ASP A 333 -77.68 -4.56 -9.67
C ASP A 333 -77.23 -5.46 -10.84
N SER A 334 -76.96 -6.74 -10.51
CA SER A 334 -76.98 -7.94 -11.38
C SER A 334 -76.31 -9.12 -10.64
N THR A 335 -76.94 -9.59 -9.58
CA THR A 335 -76.49 -10.64 -8.66
C THR A 335 -77.08 -11.99 -9.09
N THR A 336 -76.29 -12.87 -9.70
CA THR A 336 -76.44 -14.36 -9.57
C THR A 336 -75.37 -15.18 -10.33
N ASN A 337 -74.87 -14.79 -11.51
CA ASN A 337 -73.63 -15.39 -12.09
C ASN A 337 -72.34 -14.68 -11.65
N LYS A 338 -72.53 -13.55 -10.97
CA LYS A 338 -71.47 -12.75 -10.38
C LYS A 338 -70.98 -13.36 -9.06
N SER A 339 -71.79 -14.07 -8.27
CA SER A 339 -71.37 -14.56 -6.95
C SER A 339 -70.19 -15.54 -6.99
N ASP A 340 -70.17 -16.50 -7.91
CA ASP A 340 -69.10 -17.51 -7.98
C ASP A 340 -67.82 -16.94 -8.62
N HIS A 341 -67.94 -16.10 -9.64
CA HIS A 341 -66.81 -15.34 -10.20
C HIS A 341 -66.29 -14.26 -9.25
N ILE A 342 -67.16 -13.67 -8.41
CA ILE A 342 -66.81 -12.70 -7.37
C ILE A 342 -66.19 -13.44 -6.17
N GLU A 343 -66.65 -14.61 -5.75
CA GLU A 343 -66.00 -15.40 -4.69
C GLU A 343 -64.63 -15.92 -5.12
N LEU A 344 -64.48 -16.40 -6.37
CA LEU A 344 -63.17 -16.75 -6.94
C LEU A 344 -62.27 -15.51 -7.08
N ASN A 345 -62.78 -14.35 -7.49
CA ASN A 345 -61.98 -13.12 -7.58
C ASN A 345 -61.66 -12.50 -6.20
N ILE A 346 -62.54 -12.62 -5.21
CA ILE A 346 -62.32 -12.18 -3.82
C ILE A 346 -61.28 -13.10 -3.17
N SER A 347 -61.38 -14.42 -3.34
CA SER A 347 -60.38 -15.38 -2.86
C SER A 347 -59.02 -15.19 -3.55
N ARG A 348 -59.01 -14.92 -4.86
CA ARG A 348 -57.79 -14.55 -5.63
C ARG A 348 -57.17 -13.22 -5.18
N ASN A 349 -57.96 -12.19 -4.92
CA ASN A 349 -57.45 -10.91 -4.43
C ASN A 349 -56.94 -11.02 -2.99
N ASN A 350 -57.63 -11.76 -2.12
CA ASN A 350 -57.19 -12.01 -0.75
C ASN A 350 -55.84 -12.75 -0.73
N MET A 351 -55.66 -13.74 -1.61
CA MET A 351 -54.38 -14.43 -1.77
C MET A 351 -53.25 -13.47 -2.19
N LEU A 352 -53.51 -12.57 -3.15
CA LEU A 352 -52.55 -11.53 -3.54
C LEU A 352 -52.19 -10.57 -2.40
N PHE A 353 -53.16 -10.14 -1.59
CA PHE A 353 -52.91 -9.28 -0.43
C PHE A 353 -52.11 -9.96 0.68
N VAL A 354 -52.32 -11.26 0.89
CA VAL A 354 -51.53 -12.03 1.86
C VAL A 354 -50.08 -12.20 1.38
N TYR A 355 -49.87 -12.58 0.11
CA TYR A 355 -48.51 -12.70 -0.44
C TYR A 355 -47.78 -11.35 -0.51
N SER A 356 -48.50 -10.26 -0.83
CA SER A 356 -47.93 -8.92 -0.83
C SER A 356 -47.49 -8.50 0.57
N GLY A 357 -48.31 -8.77 1.59
CA GLY A 357 -47.99 -8.52 3.00
C GLY A 357 -46.75 -9.29 3.45
N ILE A 358 -46.66 -10.59 3.12
CA ILE A 358 -45.50 -11.42 3.46
C ILE A 358 -44.23 -10.91 2.79
N ILE A 359 -44.28 -10.55 1.51
CA ILE A 359 -43.10 -10.07 0.77
C ILE A 359 -42.64 -8.71 1.31
N MET A 360 -43.57 -7.81 1.63
CA MET A 360 -43.25 -6.52 2.24
C MET A 360 -42.64 -6.68 3.64
N ALA A 361 -43.16 -7.60 4.46
CA ALA A 361 -42.59 -7.92 5.76
C ALA A 361 -41.17 -8.49 5.65
N LEU A 362 -40.93 -9.39 4.69
CA LEU A 362 -39.60 -9.95 4.41
C LEU A 362 -38.62 -8.89 3.91
N LEU A 363 -39.05 -7.97 3.04
CA LEU A 363 -38.23 -6.85 2.58
C LEU A 363 -37.85 -5.92 3.74
N ALA A 364 -38.83 -5.53 4.57
CA ALA A 364 -38.58 -4.72 5.75
C ALA A 364 -37.60 -5.41 6.71
N GLY A 365 -37.79 -6.71 6.98
CA GLY A 365 -36.89 -7.51 7.81
C GLY A 365 -35.46 -7.59 7.25
N SER A 366 -35.31 -7.76 5.93
CA SER A 366 -33.98 -7.80 5.30
C SER A 366 -33.26 -6.45 5.42
N LEU A 367 -33.98 -5.34 5.28
CA LEU A 367 -33.42 -3.99 5.38
C LEU A 367 -33.00 -3.67 6.82
N THR A 368 -33.79 -4.05 7.81
CA THR A 368 -33.47 -3.84 9.23
C THR A 368 -32.25 -4.66 9.66
N ILE A 369 -32.10 -5.91 9.18
CA ILE A 369 -30.91 -6.74 9.44
C ILE A 369 -29.65 -6.09 8.85
N VAL A 370 -29.70 -5.65 7.59
CA VAL A 370 -28.53 -5.00 6.96
C VAL A 370 -28.17 -3.70 7.67
N SER A 371 -29.18 -2.88 8.01
CA SER A 371 -28.97 -1.60 8.69
C SER A 371 -28.39 -1.77 10.09
N SER A 372 -28.94 -2.72 10.88
CA SER A 372 -28.44 -3.01 12.22
C SER A 372 -27.01 -3.55 12.21
N ALA A 373 -26.67 -4.43 11.25
CA ALA A 373 -25.31 -4.94 11.12
C ALA A 373 -24.30 -3.85 10.73
N LEU A 374 -24.67 -2.89 9.87
CA LEU A 374 -23.83 -1.74 9.53
C LEU A 374 -23.61 -0.82 10.74
N LEU A 375 -24.66 -0.54 11.50
CA LEU A 375 -24.56 0.28 12.72
C LEU A 375 -23.67 -0.39 13.78
N PHE A 376 -23.81 -1.71 13.94
CA PHE A 376 -22.95 -2.50 14.82
C PHE A 376 -21.49 -2.42 14.40
N SER A 377 -21.18 -2.65 13.12
CA SER A 377 -19.81 -2.60 12.62
C SER A 377 -19.17 -1.22 12.81
N ARG A 378 -19.93 -0.16 12.52
CA ARG A 378 -19.52 1.23 12.77
C ARG A 378 -19.20 1.47 14.25
N LYS A 379 -20.04 0.97 15.15
CA LYS A 379 -19.81 1.15 16.60
C LYS A 379 -18.55 0.42 17.08
N VAL A 380 -18.31 -0.79 16.58
CA VAL A 380 -17.11 -1.58 16.91
C VAL A 380 -15.83 -0.87 16.41
N SER A 381 -15.83 -0.40 15.16
CA SER A 381 -14.72 0.37 14.58
C SER A 381 -14.38 1.62 15.41
N ILE A 382 -15.38 2.47 15.71
CA ILE A 382 -15.18 3.70 16.50
C ILE A 382 -14.62 3.38 17.89
N ASN A 383 -15.17 2.36 18.56
CA ASN A 383 -14.70 1.97 19.88
C ASN A 383 -13.25 1.45 19.85
N LEU A 384 -12.89 0.64 18.85
CA LEU A 384 -11.51 0.16 18.66
C LEU A 384 -10.54 1.32 18.40
N HIS A 385 -10.92 2.25 17.53
CA HIS A 385 -10.11 3.44 17.23
C HIS A 385 -9.89 4.29 18.48
N GLN A 386 -10.95 4.60 19.23
CA GLN A 386 -10.85 5.38 20.47
C GLN A 386 -10.00 4.69 21.54
N LYS A 387 -10.15 3.37 21.70
CA LYS A 387 -9.36 2.58 22.67
C LYS A 387 -7.87 2.55 22.28
N MET A 388 -7.55 2.33 21.01
CA MET A 388 -6.17 2.34 20.54
C MET A 388 -5.55 3.73 20.64
N LEU A 389 -6.27 4.77 20.23
CA LEU A 389 -5.80 6.16 20.31
C LEU A 389 -5.49 6.56 21.75
N SER A 390 -6.40 6.31 22.68
CA SER A 390 -6.19 6.62 24.09
C SER A 390 -5.03 5.83 24.70
N SER A 391 -4.88 4.54 24.36
CA SER A 391 -3.78 3.71 24.85
C SER A 391 -2.41 4.16 24.32
N VAL A 392 -2.30 4.49 23.03
CA VAL A 392 -1.07 5.01 22.43
C VAL A 392 -0.70 6.39 22.96
N LEU A 393 -1.67 7.31 23.13
CA LEU A 393 -1.41 8.64 23.69
C LEU A 393 -0.95 8.59 25.15
N ASN A 394 -1.38 7.57 25.90
CA ASN A 394 -1.01 7.38 27.31
C ASN A 394 0.23 6.47 27.48
N ALA A 395 0.85 6.00 26.39
CA ALA A 395 2.00 5.12 26.47
C ALA A 395 3.27 5.86 26.95
N ARG A 396 4.14 5.16 27.68
CA ARG A 396 5.44 5.71 28.14
C ARG A 396 6.38 5.96 26.96
N ILE A 397 7.30 6.92 27.04
CA ILE A 397 8.27 7.24 25.96
C ILE A 397 9.03 6.00 25.47
N GLN A 398 9.39 5.06 26.36
CA GLN A 398 10.08 3.81 25.99
C GLN A 398 9.33 2.96 24.94
N PHE A 399 8.00 3.07 24.90
CA PHE A 399 7.20 2.43 23.85
C PHE A 399 7.52 2.99 22.46
N PHE A 400 7.66 4.32 22.35
CA PHE A 400 7.98 5.00 21.09
C PHE A 400 9.43 4.78 20.67
N ASP A 401 10.34 4.58 21.62
CA ASP A 401 11.73 4.21 21.32
C ASP A 401 11.83 2.77 20.77
N LYS A 402 10.97 1.86 21.27
CA LYS A 402 10.94 0.45 20.84
C LYS A 402 10.15 0.22 19.55
N HIS A 403 9.24 1.12 19.19
CA HIS A 403 8.35 0.94 18.04
C HIS A 403 8.53 2.06 17.02
N PHE A 404 8.97 1.69 15.82
CA PHE A 404 9.07 2.64 14.71
C PHE A 404 7.74 3.36 14.47
N ILE A 405 7.81 4.68 14.32
CA ILE A 405 6.63 5.52 14.11
C ILE A 405 5.81 5.08 12.88
N GLY A 406 6.48 4.57 11.85
CA GLY A 406 5.83 4.01 10.65
C GLY A 406 4.95 2.81 10.95
N ASN A 407 5.30 1.96 11.93
CA ASN A 407 4.47 0.83 12.33
C ASN A 407 3.20 1.31 13.02
N ILE A 408 3.30 2.28 13.92
CA ILE A 408 2.15 2.90 14.61
C ILE A 408 1.21 3.53 13.58
N LEU A 409 1.76 4.32 12.64
CA LEU A 409 0.99 4.96 11.58
C LEU A 409 0.31 3.94 10.66
N ASN A 410 0.99 2.84 10.34
CA ASN A 410 0.44 1.76 9.52
C ASN A 410 -0.74 1.04 10.22
N ARG A 411 -0.76 1.01 11.57
CA ARG A 411 -1.94 0.55 12.33
C ARG A 411 -3.13 1.50 12.15
N PHE A 412 -2.92 2.80 12.38
CA PHE A 412 -3.98 3.82 12.24
C PHE A 412 -4.48 4.01 10.81
N SER A 413 -3.68 3.69 9.80
CA SER A 413 -4.05 3.81 8.40
C SER A 413 -4.53 2.48 7.82
N ARG A 414 -3.61 1.58 7.45
CA ARG A 414 -3.93 0.39 6.67
C ARG A 414 -4.77 -0.64 7.42
N ASP A 415 -4.49 -0.86 8.71
CA ASP A 415 -5.27 -1.84 9.48
C ASP A 415 -6.67 -1.33 9.79
N PHE A 416 -6.87 -0.03 10.07
CA PHE A 416 -8.21 0.54 10.20
C PHE A 416 -8.99 0.55 8.88
N ILE A 417 -8.36 0.80 7.73
CA ILE A 417 -9.04 0.64 6.42
C ILE A 417 -9.58 -0.79 6.26
N ILE A 418 -8.78 -1.80 6.64
CA ILE A 418 -9.21 -3.20 6.57
C ILE A 418 -10.38 -3.46 7.54
N ILE A 419 -10.35 -2.90 8.76
CA ILE A 419 -11.40 -3.09 9.76
C ILE A 419 -12.70 -2.38 9.36
N ASP A 420 -12.59 -1.14 8.89
CA ASP A 420 -13.74 -0.26 8.64
C ASP A 420 -14.47 -0.64 7.36
N GLU A 421 -13.73 -0.90 6.28
CA GLU A 421 -14.30 -1.14 4.96
C GLU A 421 -14.46 -2.63 4.68
N VAL A 422 -13.38 -3.40 4.81
CA VAL A 422 -13.35 -4.79 4.32
C VAL A 422 -13.99 -5.76 5.30
N LEU A 423 -13.62 -5.68 6.59
CA LEU A 423 -14.14 -6.57 7.62
C LEU A 423 -15.64 -6.34 7.87
N SER A 424 -16.09 -5.07 7.88
CA SER A 424 -17.50 -4.72 8.00
C SER A 424 -18.38 -5.40 6.95
N VAL A 425 -17.97 -5.30 5.68
CA VAL A 425 -18.70 -5.92 4.56
C VAL A 425 -18.64 -7.44 4.65
N ALA A 426 -17.48 -8.01 4.98
CA ALA A 426 -17.31 -9.46 5.12
C ALA A 426 -18.20 -10.02 6.25
N PHE A 427 -18.30 -9.33 7.39
CA PHE A 427 -19.13 -9.73 8.53
C PHE A 427 -20.61 -9.83 8.15
N ILE A 428 -21.14 -8.81 7.44
CA ILE A 428 -22.52 -8.81 6.95
C ILE A 428 -22.76 -10.00 6.01
N GLN A 429 -21.79 -10.30 5.15
CA GLN A 429 -21.89 -11.44 4.23
C GLN A 429 -21.93 -12.78 4.97
N ILE A 430 -21.12 -12.98 6.01
CA ILE A 430 -21.17 -14.21 6.81
C ILE A 430 -22.48 -14.34 7.55
N LEU A 431 -22.97 -13.27 8.18
CA LEU A 431 -24.27 -13.30 8.85
C LEU A 431 -25.39 -13.68 7.87
N SER A 432 -25.37 -13.10 6.66
CA SER A 432 -26.29 -13.47 5.59
C SER A 432 -26.17 -14.94 5.18
N ILE A 433 -24.96 -15.47 5.08
CA ILE A 433 -24.70 -16.87 4.72
C ILE A 433 -25.21 -17.83 5.80
N ILE A 434 -25.00 -17.53 7.09
CA ILE A 434 -25.51 -18.33 8.20
C ILE A 434 -27.03 -18.40 8.14
N VAL A 435 -27.71 -17.25 7.99
CA VAL A 435 -29.18 -17.20 7.88
C VAL A 435 -29.67 -17.99 6.67
N LYS A 436 -28.99 -17.90 5.52
CA LYS A 436 -29.32 -18.67 4.31
C LYS A 436 -29.15 -20.17 4.49
N ILE A 437 -28.08 -20.62 5.16
CA ILE A 437 -27.86 -22.05 5.46
C ILE A 437 -28.95 -22.56 6.40
N VAL A 438 -29.30 -21.81 7.46
CA VAL A 438 -30.37 -22.20 8.40
C VAL A 438 -31.73 -22.27 7.68
N SER A 439 -32.06 -21.24 6.89
CA SER A 439 -33.29 -21.23 6.09
C SER A 439 -33.38 -22.43 5.16
N LEU A 440 -32.29 -22.78 4.50
CA LEU A 440 -32.21 -23.90 3.57
C LEU A 440 -32.38 -25.26 4.25
N LEU A 441 -31.75 -25.44 5.42
CA LEU A 441 -31.92 -26.65 6.22
C LEU A 441 -33.38 -26.83 6.67
N ILE A 442 -34.03 -25.76 7.11
CA ILE A 442 -35.45 -25.79 7.50
C ILE A 442 -36.31 -26.25 6.32
N VAL A 443 -36.08 -25.73 5.11
CA VAL A 443 -36.84 -26.10 3.92
C VAL A 443 -36.56 -27.54 3.47
N ILE A 444 -35.32 -28.03 3.58
CA ILE A 444 -35.03 -29.43 3.28
C ILE A 444 -35.77 -30.36 4.26
N CYS A 445 -35.81 -30.00 5.55
CA CYS A 445 -36.52 -30.76 6.57
C CYS A 445 -38.04 -30.83 6.34
N THR A 446 -38.66 -29.77 5.79
CA THR A 446 -40.10 -29.78 5.49
C THR A 446 -40.44 -30.67 4.29
N ILE A 447 -39.53 -30.83 3.33
CA ILE A 447 -39.74 -31.69 2.15
C ILE A 447 -39.65 -33.17 2.54
N ASN A 448 -38.54 -33.58 3.16
CA ASN A 448 -38.38 -34.95 3.65
C ASN A 448 -37.26 -35.00 4.70
N ILE A 449 -37.60 -35.44 5.91
CA ILE A 449 -36.63 -35.58 7.01
C ILE A 449 -35.47 -36.53 6.67
N THR A 450 -35.69 -37.49 5.78
CA THR A 450 -34.67 -38.45 5.32
C THR A 450 -33.51 -37.76 4.58
N PHE A 451 -33.75 -36.60 3.96
CA PHE A 451 -32.69 -35.81 3.30
C PHE A 451 -31.74 -35.11 4.27
N LEU A 452 -32.08 -35.06 5.57
CA LEU A 452 -31.20 -34.50 6.59
C LEU A 452 -29.92 -35.34 6.76
N ILE A 453 -30.02 -36.67 6.65
CA ILE A 453 -28.90 -37.60 6.82
C ILE A 453 -27.76 -37.32 5.82
N PRO A 454 -27.98 -37.34 4.49
CA PRO A 454 -26.91 -37.02 3.53
C PRO A 454 -26.40 -35.58 3.66
N THR A 455 -27.28 -34.64 4.06
CA THR A 455 -26.90 -33.23 4.27
C THR A 455 -25.92 -33.08 5.43
N VAL A 456 -26.18 -33.72 6.57
CA VAL A 456 -25.29 -33.69 7.76
C VAL A 456 -23.94 -34.34 7.45
N ILE A 457 -23.92 -35.47 6.74
CA ILE A 457 -22.69 -36.17 6.36
C ILE A 457 -21.78 -35.26 5.52
N ILE A 458 -22.35 -34.57 4.52
CA ILE A 458 -21.57 -33.71 3.64
C ILE A 458 -21.14 -32.42 4.33
N VAL A 459 -21.98 -31.83 5.17
CA VAL A 459 -21.56 -30.69 6.00
C VAL A 459 -20.39 -31.08 6.90
N ALA A 460 -20.42 -32.25 7.55
CA ALA A 460 -19.33 -32.74 8.38
C ALA A 460 -18.04 -32.97 7.55
N MET A 461 -18.16 -33.59 6.38
CA MET A 461 -17.03 -33.81 5.47
C MET A 461 -16.39 -32.49 5.01
N LEU A 462 -17.21 -31.51 4.68
CA LEU A 462 -16.75 -30.22 4.22
C LEU A 462 -16.12 -29.38 5.36
N ILE A 463 -16.61 -29.51 6.60
CA ILE A 463 -15.96 -28.93 7.78
C ILE A 463 -14.57 -29.56 8.00
N ALA A 464 -14.43 -30.88 7.79
CA ALA A 464 -13.13 -31.54 7.87
C ALA A 464 -12.16 -31.05 6.79
N LEU A 465 -12.62 -30.94 5.54
CA LEU A 465 -11.83 -30.40 4.42
C LEU A 465 -11.41 -28.94 4.68
N ARG A 466 -12.30 -28.13 5.26
CA ARG A 466 -12.00 -26.76 5.69
C ARG A 466 -10.83 -26.72 6.67
N LYS A 467 -10.80 -27.59 7.68
CA LYS A 467 -9.74 -27.58 8.71
C LYS A 467 -8.36 -27.76 8.06
N PHE A 468 -8.25 -28.65 7.07
CA PHE A 468 -7.04 -28.86 6.31
C PHE A 468 -6.63 -27.64 5.47
N TYR A 469 -7.59 -27.04 4.76
CA TYR A 469 -7.35 -25.86 3.94
C TYR A 469 -6.88 -24.64 4.75
N LEU A 470 -7.52 -24.36 5.89
CA LEU A 470 -7.19 -23.17 6.70
C LEU A 470 -5.77 -23.23 7.26
N ILE A 471 -5.32 -24.41 7.73
CA ILE A 471 -3.95 -24.58 8.23
C ILE A 471 -2.94 -24.26 7.12
N THR A 472 -3.14 -24.81 5.93
CA THR A 472 -2.24 -24.62 4.78
C THR A 472 -2.27 -23.18 4.28
N SER A 473 -3.46 -22.60 4.08
CA SER A 473 -3.65 -21.23 3.59
C SER A 473 -3.02 -20.19 4.53
N ARG A 474 -3.16 -20.36 5.86
CA ARG A 474 -2.57 -19.46 6.85
C ARG A 474 -1.04 -19.44 6.79
N ASN A 475 -0.42 -20.62 6.68
CA ASN A 475 1.04 -20.73 6.57
C ASN A 475 1.56 -20.14 5.27
N LEU A 476 0.87 -20.40 4.14
CA LEU A 476 1.22 -19.80 2.85
C LEU A 476 1.09 -18.27 2.87
N ARG A 477 0.05 -17.71 3.51
CA ARG A 477 -0.10 -16.24 3.66
C ARG A 477 1.00 -15.61 4.52
N ARG A 478 1.45 -16.31 5.56
CA ARG A 478 2.62 -15.87 6.35
C ARG A 478 3.88 -15.85 5.49
N LEU A 479 4.08 -16.85 4.64
CA LEU A 479 5.18 -16.90 3.69
C LEU A 479 5.11 -15.74 2.68
N GLU A 480 3.95 -15.48 2.07
CA GLU A 480 3.76 -14.35 1.16
C GLU A 480 4.10 -13.01 1.82
N ALA A 481 3.65 -12.80 3.07
CA ALA A 481 3.98 -11.60 3.83
C ALA A 481 5.49 -11.47 4.11
N ALA A 482 6.16 -12.57 4.49
CA ALA A 482 7.59 -12.60 4.76
C ALA A 482 8.43 -12.28 3.50
N VAL A 483 8.03 -12.82 2.34
CA VAL A 483 8.75 -12.61 1.07
C VAL A 483 8.47 -11.23 0.46
N ARG A 484 7.30 -10.64 0.74
CA ARG A 484 6.96 -9.28 0.26
C ARG A 484 7.86 -8.20 0.88
N SER A 485 8.27 -8.37 2.14
CA SER A 485 9.03 -7.35 2.87
C SER A 485 10.39 -7.03 2.21
N PRO A 486 11.25 -8.02 1.87
CA PRO A 486 12.49 -7.78 1.14
C PRO A 486 12.30 -7.07 -0.21
N LEU A 487 11.25 -7.40 -0.96
CA LEU A 487 10.94 -6.74 -2.24
C LEU A 487 10.68 -5.23 -2.07
N VAL A 488 9.86 -4.86 -1.08
CA VAL A 488 9.56 -3.45 -0.79
C VAL A 488 10.77 -2.74 -0.21
N GLY A 489 11.52 -3.41 0.68
CA GLY A 489 12.76 -2.89 1.25
C GLY A 489 13.79 -2.55 0.16
N HIS A 490 13.98 -3.45 -0.81
CA HIS A 490 14.87 -3.21 -1.95
C HIS A 490 14.45 -1.99 -2.79
N ILE A 491 13.15 -1.80 -3.05
CA ILE A 491 12.64 -0.62 -3.77
C ILE A 491 12.97 0.67 -3.00
N ASN A 492 12.69 0.70 -1.69
CA ASN A 492 12.96 1.87 -0.85
C ASN A 492 14.45 2.19 -0.80
N ALA A 493 15.30 1.18 -0.56
CA ALA A 493 16.75 1.36 -0.57
C ALA A 493 17.25 1.88 -1.93
N THR A 494 16.71 1.39 -3.04
CA THR A 494 17.07 1.84 -4.39
C THR A 494 16.71 3.31 -4.60
N LEU A 495 15.53 3.74 -4.15
CA LEU A 495 15.08 5.13 -4.28
C LEU A 495 15.91 6.10 -3.43
N GLU A 496 16.28 5.72 -2.21
CA GLU A 496 17.12 6.54 -1.34
C GLU A 496 18.57 6.65 -1.85
N GLY A 497 19.08 5.60 -2.47
CA GLY A 497 20.47 5.48 -2.94
C GLY A 497 20.70 5.83 -4.41
N LEU A 498 19.71 6.40 -5.11
CA LEU A 498 19.69 6.49 -6.57
C LEU A 498 20.95 7.13 -7.17
N THR A 499 21.42 8.24 -6.59
CA THR A 499 22.63 8.95 -7.04
C THR A 499 23.89 8.09 -6.87
N THR A 500 23.99 7.36 -5.75
CA THR A 500 25.10 6.44 -5.47
C THR A 500 25.08 5.26 -6.45
N ILE A 501 23.91 4.69 -6.73
CA ILE A 501 23.75 3.56 -7.66
C ILE A 501 24.13 3.97 -9.09
N ARG A 502 23.68 5.15 -9.53
CA ARG A 502 23.98 5.68 -10.88
C ARG A 502 25.46 6.02 -11.05
N THR A 503 26.07 6.63 -10.05
CA THR A 503 27.51 6.89 -10.06
C THR A 503 28.31 5.59 -9.98
N ALA A 504 27.78 4.59 -9.28
CA ALA A 504 28.30 3.23 -9.18
C ALA A 504 28.24 2.44 -10.50
N GLY A 505 27.33 2.77 -11.41
CA GLY A 505 27.18 2.02 -12.66
C GLY A 505 26.73 0.57 -12.43
N VAL A 506 26.09 0.28 -11.29
CA VAL A 506 25.70 -1.07 -10.85
C VAL A 506 24.21 -1.35 -11.02
N GLN A 507 23.51 -0.57 -11.85
CA GLN A 507 22.06 -0.67 -12.05
C GLN A 507 21.65 -2.11 -12.40
N ASN A 508 22.37 -2.77 -13.31
CA ASN A 508 22.07 -4.13 -13.75
C ASN A 508 22.10 -5.14 -12.60
N ILE A 509 23.04 -5.01 -11.66
CA ILE A 509 23.16 -5.91 -10.50
C ILE A 509 21.92 -5.78 -9.61
N LEU A 510 21.48 -4.55 -9.33
CA LEU A 510 20.29 -4.30 -8.52
C LEU A 510 19.00 -4.69 -9.25
N THR A 511 18.95 -4.54 -10.58
CA THR A 511 17.83 -5.02 -11.39
C THR A 511 17.70 -6.55 -11.32
N ASP A 512 18.81 -7.27 -11.42
CA ASP A 512 18.83 -8.74 -11.27
C ASP A 512 18.41 -9.17 -9.85
N GLU A 513 18.86 -8.44 -8.83
CA GLU A 513 18.47 -8.69 -7.43
C GLU A 513 16.97 -8.42 -7.20
N PHE A 514 16.45 -7.33 -7.76
CA PHE A 514 15.02 -7.04 -7.77
C PHE A 514 14.21 -8.17 -8.43
N HIS A 515 14.65 -8.66 -9.58
CA HIS A 515 14.00 -9.80 -10.26
C HIS A 515 14.00 -11.06 -9.40
N LYS A 516 15.06 -11.35 -8.64
CA LYS A 516 15.09 -12.48 -7.70
C LYS A 516 14.02 -12.32 -6.61
N HIS A 517 13.96 -11.16 -5.94
CA HIS A 517 12.95 -10.91 -4.92
C HIS A 517 11.52 -11.01 -5.49
N GLN A 518 11.31 -10.47 -6.70
CA GLN A 518 10.02 -10.54 -7.37
C GLN A 518 9.63 -11.98 -7.72
N ASN A 519 10.55 -12.79 -8.24
CA ASN A 519 10.28 -14.19 -8.58
C ASN A 519 9.85 -15.01 -7.36
N VAL A 520 10.53 -14.85 -6.22
CA VAL A 520 10.15 -15.55 -4.98
C VAL A 520 8.77 -15.07 -4.51
N TYR A 521 8.50 -13.77 -4.53
CA TYR A 521 7.20 -13.21 -4.15
C TYR A 521 6.06 -13.74 -5.04
N THR A 522 6.25 -13.67 -6.36
CA THR A 522 5.27 -14.16 -7.34
C THR A 522 5.04 -15.67 -7.17
N SER A 523 6.07 -16.47 -6.92
CA SER A 523 5.93 -17.91 -6.69
C SER A 523 5.07 -18.21 -5.44
N ALA A 524 5.28 -17.49 -4.34
CA ALA A 524 4.52 -17.65 -3.10
C ALA A 524 3.05 -17.24 -3.30
N SER A 525 2.82 -16.07 -3.92
CA SER A 525 1.47 -15.57 -4.20
C SER A 525 0.70 -16.47 -5.17
N TYR A 526 1.36 -16.97 -6.22
CA TYR A 526 0.77 -17.91 -7.17
C TYR A 526 0.41 -19.25 -6.51
N THR A 527 1.25 -19.75 -5.60
CA THR A 527 0.99 -20.98 -4.85
C THR A 527 -0.26 -20.85 -3.96
N ILE A 528 -0.48 -19.69 -3.34
CA ILE A 528 -1.72 -19.40 -2.59
C ILE A 528 -2.94 -19.51 -3.50
N GLN A 529 -2.88 -18.93 -4.70
CA GLN A 529 -3.98 -18.99 -5.66
C GLN A 529 -4.26 -20.43 -6.11
N CYS A 530 -3.22 -21.20 -6.43
CA CYS A 530 -3.35 -22.60 -6.81
C CYS A 530 -3.98 -23.44 -5.68
N CYS A 531 -3.56 -23.23 -4.43
CA CYS A 531 -4.16 -23.89 -3.26
C CYS A 531 -5.65 -23.55 -3.10
N MET A 532 -6.03 -22.29 -3.33
CA MET A 532 -7.42 -21.87 -3.30
C MET A 532 -8.24 -22.56 -4.41
N PHE A 533 -7.72 -22.63 -5.63
CA PHE A 533 -8.40 -23.31 -6.75
C PHE A 533 -8.55 -24.81 -6.51
N ALA A 534 -7.50 -25.49 -6.05
CA ALA A 534 -7.55 -26.91 -5.72
C ALA A 534 -8.62 -27.21 -4.66
N PHE A 535 -8.72 -26.38 -3.63
CA PHE A 535 -9.76 -26.50 -2.61
C PHE A 535 -11.18 -26.32 -3.17
N ILE A 536 -11.38 -25.31 -4.02
CA ILE A 536 -12.67 -25.06 -4.69
C ILE A 536 -13.06 -26.27 -5.53
N PHE A 537 -12.13 -26.79 -6.33
CA PHE A 537 -12.36 -27.95 -7.19
C PHE A 537 -12.74 -29.21 -6.40
N ILE A 538 -12.03 -29.51 -5.31
CA ILE A 538 -12.38 -30.65 -4.44
C ILE A 538 -13.75 -30.45 -3.80
N THR A 539 -14.07 -29.23 -3.37
CA THR A 539 -15.39 -28.90 -2.82
C THR A 539 -16.50 -29.07 -3.85
N GLU A 540 -16.27 -28.69 -5.11
CA GLU A 540 -17.21 -28.91 -6.22
C GLU A 540 -17.49 -30.40 -6.45
N ILE A 541 -16.47 -31.26 -6.41
CA ILE A 541 -16.66 -32.71 -6.55
C ILE A 541 -17.60 -33.24 -5.45
N PHE A 542 -17.39 -32.88 -4.18
CA PHE A 542 -18.27 -33.32 -3.09
C PHE A 542 -19.69 -32.80 -3.23
N CYS A 543 -19.84 -31.57 -3.71
CA CYS A 543 -21.15 -31.00 -3.98
C CYS A 543 -21.89 -31.66 -5.15
N ILE A 544 -21.18 -32.09 -6.19
CA ILE A 544 -21.78 -32.87 -7.29
C ILE A 544 -22.25 -34.23 -6.76
N ILE A 545 -21.44 -34.90 -5.93
CA ILE A 545 -21.81 -36.17 -5.29
C ILE A 545 -23.05 -35.98 -4.40
N PHE A 546 -23.13 -34.88 -3.64
CA PHE A 546 -24.31 -34.54 -2.83
C PHE A 546 -25.60 -34.50 -3.66
N VAL A 547 -25.57 -33.73 -4.74
CA VAL A 547 -26.73 -33.55 -5.63
C VAL A 547 -27.11 -34.88 -6.27
N ALA A 548 -26.13 -35.68 -6.70
CA ALA A 548 -26.37 -37.01 -7.25
C ALA A 548 -27.05 -37.95 -6.24
N VAL A 549 -26.62 -37.96 -4.97
CA VAL A 549 -27.23 -38.77 -3.91
C VAL A 549 -28.68 -38.35 -3.65
N ILE A 550 -28.96 -37.04 -3.63
CA ILE A 550 -30.33 -36.53 -3.47
C ILE A 550 -31.20 -36.96 -4.65
N ILE A 551 -30.72 -36.81 -5.88
CA ILE A 551 -31.46 -37.21 -7.09
C ILE A 551 -31.77 -38.71 -7.07
N ILE A 552 -30.77 -39.55 -6.80
CA ILE A 552 -30.94 -41.02 -6.73
C ILE A 552 -31.97 -41.39 -5.65
N ARG A 553 -31.89 -40.75 -4.47
CA ARG A 553 -32.86 -41.00 -3.39
C ARG A 553 -34.29 -40.58 -3.76
N ILE A 554 -34.44 -39.45 -4.44
CA ILE A 554 -35.75 -39.01 -4.94
C ILE A 554 -36.30 -40.02 -5.96
N VAL A 555 -35.49 -40.46 -6.92
CA VAL A 555 -35.90 -41.43 -7.95
C VAL A 555 -36.32 -42.77 -7.34
N ILE A 556 -35.58 -43.28 -6.36
CA ILE A 556 -35.91 -44.55 -5.69
C ILE A 556 -37.21 -44.45 -4.86
N THR A 557 -37.48 -43.28 -4.27
CA THR A 557 -38.65 -43.06 -3.40
C THR A 557 -39.89 -42.59 -4.18
N ALA A 558 -39.78 -42.41 -5.50
CA ALA A 558 -40.83 -41.87 -6.35
C ALA A 558 -41.92 -42.91 -6.66
N ASP A 559 -42.74 -43.26 -5.68
CA ASP A 559 -43.94 -44.09 -5.84
C ASP A 559 -45.12 -43.28 -6.44
N GLY A 560 -44.93 -42.60 -7.59
CA GLY A 560 -45.99 -41.95 -8.39
C GLY A 560 -46.93 -40.92 -7.70
N LYS A 561 -46.84 -40.73 -6.38
CA LYS A 561 -47.72 -39.93 -5.52
C LYS A 561 -47.12 -38.59 -5.12
N HIS A 562 -45.82 -38.39 -5.37
CA HIS A 562 -45.15 -37.13 -5.08
C HIS A 562 -45.36 -36.15 -6.25
N LEU A 563 -46.01 -35.02 -5.98
CA LEU A 563 -46.21 -33.92 -6.92
C LEU A 563 -44.86 -33.54 -7.55
N SER A 564 -44.77 -33.53 -8.88
CA SER A 564 -43.56 -33.18 -9.66
C SER A 564 -42.87 -31.90 -9.17
N GLY A 565 -43.63 -30.94 -8.64
CA GLY A 565 -43.12 -29.70 -8.04
C GLY A 565 -42.20 -29.88 -6.82
N TYR A 566 -42.43 -30.90 -5.97
CA TYR A 566 -41.57 -31.14 -4.79
C TYR A 566 -40.19 -31.66 -5.18
N VAL A 567 -40.12 -32.49 -6.22
CA VAL A 567 -38.86 -33.01 -6.76
C VAL A 567 -38.01 -31.88 -7.33
N GLY A 568 -38.61 -30.98 -8.11
CA GLY A 568 -37.93 -29.80 -8.66
C GLY A 568 -37.42 -28.85 -7.56
N LEU A 569 -38.21 -28.63 -6.50
CA LEU A 569 -37.81 -27.84 -5.32
C LEU A 569 -36.62 -28.48 -4.59
N ALA A 570 -36.63 -29.79 -4.35
CA ALA A 570 -35.53 -30.47 -3.66
C ALA A 570 -34.20 -30.38 -4.42
N ILE A 571 -34.24 -30.56 -5.75
CA ILE A 571 -33.04 -30.48 -6.61
C ILE A 571 -32.46 -29.07 -6.61
N SER A 572 -33.27 -28.04 -6.78
CA SER A 572 -32.75 -26.66 -6.78
C SER A 572 -32.26 -26.20 -5.43
N PHE A 573 -32.86 -26.65 -4.31
CA PHE A 573 -32.29 -26.38 -2.99
C PHE A 573 -30.96 -27.10 -2.79
N ALA A 574 -30.81 -28.36 -3.23
CA ALA A 574 -29.53 -29.06 -3.20
C ALA A 574 -28.42 -28.32 -3.97
N MET A 575 -28.75 -27.76 -5.14
CA MET A 575 -27.83 -26.92 -5.91
C MET A 575 -27.51 -25.59 -5.20
N GLN A 576 -28.49 -24.98 -4.52
CA GLN A 576 -28.27 -23.76 -3.74
C GLN A 576 -27.37 -24.00 -2.50
N VAL A 577 -27.51 -25.15 -1.81
CA VAL A 577 -26.63 -25.54 -0.68
C VAL A 577 -25.18 -25.46 -1.10
N THR A 578 -24.87 -26.09 -2.23
CA THR A 578 -23.53 -26.13 -2.82
C THR A 578 -22.94 -24.73 -3.02
N GLY A 579 -23.69 -23.85 -3.71
CA GLY A 579 -23.22 -22.50 -4.01
C GLY A 579 -23.04 -21.62 -2.76
N ILE A 580 -23.99 -21.68 -1.83
CA ILE A 580 -23.93 -20.91 -0.58
C ILE A 580 -22.77 -21.38 0.29
N PHE A 581 -22.54 -22.69 0.36
CA PHE A 581 -21.49 -23.27 1.17
C PHE A 581 -20.08 -22.94 0.65
N GLN A 582 -19.87 -23.01 -0.67
CA GLN A 582 -18.60 -22.59 -1.30
C GLN A 582 -18.28 -21.12 -1.06
N ILE A 583 -19.28 -20.24 -1.21
CA ILE A 583 -19.13 -18.81 -0.90
C ILE A 583 -18.87 -18.64 0.60
N GLY A 584 -19.57 -19.39 1.46
CA GLY A 584 -19.41 -19.38 2.91
C GLY A 584 -17.99 -19.67 3.37
N ILE A 585 -17.37 -20.74 2.89
CA ILE A 585 -15.99 -21.06 3.27
C ILE A 585 -15.01 -19.97 2.80
N ARG A 586 -15.20 -19.47 1.57
CA ARG A 586 -14.33 -18.41 1.02
C ARG A 586 -14.41 -17.15 1.87
N GLN A 587 -15.62 -16.72 2.24
CA GLN A 587 -15.82 -15.54 3.08
C GLN A 587 -15.32 -15.75 4.49
N TRP A 588 -15.52 -16.94 5.07
CA TRP A 588 -14.97 -17.28 6.37
C TRP A 588 -13.44 -17.18 6.40
N ALA A 589 -12.78 -17.81 5.43
CA ALA A 589 -11.33 -17.73 5.31
C ALA A 589 -10.87 -16.27 5.13
N GLY A 590 -11.62 -15.47 4.35
CA GLY A 590 -11.40 -14.02 4.23
C GLY A 590 -11.43 -13.30 5.57
N ILE A 591 -12.49 -13.49 6.37
CA ILE A 591 -12.61 -12.86 7.70
C ILE A 591 -11.46 -13.24 8.61
N GLU A 592 -11.07 -14.51 8.68
CA GLU A 592 -9.98 -14.95 9.54
C GLU A 592 -8.67 -14.22 9.19
N ASN A 593 -8.43 -13.98 7.90
CA ASN A 593 -7.28 -13.18 7.45
C ASN A 593 -7.40 -11.71 7.86
N HIS A 594 -8.57 -11.10 7.66
CA HIS A 594 -8.81 -9.70 8.05
C HIS A 594 -8.78 -9.51 9.58
N MET A 595 -9.13 -10.54 10.36
CA MET A 595 -9.06 -10.53 11.82
C MET A 595 -7.62 -10.40 12.34
N THR A 596 -6.61 -10.74 11.54
CA THR A 596 -5.20 -10.49 11.89
C THR A 596 -4.90 -8.99 11.99
N SER A 597 -5.61 -8.11 11.28
CA SER A 597 -5.51 -6.66 11.46
C SER A 597 -6.13 -6.22 12.79
N VAL A 598 -7.25 -6.82 13.20
CA VAL A 598 -7.86 -6.56 14.52
C VAL A 598 -6.93 -7.00 15.65
N GLU A 599 -6.33 -8.19 15.55
CA GLU A 599 -5.35 -8.69 16.52
C GLU A 599 -4.18 -7.71 16.70
N ARG A 600 -3.65 -7.19 15.59
CA ARG A 600 -2.55 -6.21 15.60
C ARG A 600 -2.97 -4.86 16.18
N VAL A 601 -4.21 -4.43 16.01
CA VAL A 601 -4.75 -3.22 16.65
C VAL A 601 -4.94 -3.44 18.16
N LEU A 602 -5.44 -4.61 18.57
CA LEU A 602 -5.64 -4.95 19.98
C LEU A 602 -4.33 -5.05 20.78
N GLN A 603 -3.24 -5.47 20.14
CA GLN A 603 -1.90 -5.40 20.74
C GLN A 603 -1.51 -3.99 21.18
N TYR A 604 -2.10 -2.95 20.58
CA TYR A 604 -1.88 -1.55 20.93
C TYR A 604 -2.93 -0.98 21.90
N THR A 605 -3.84 -1.82 22.40
CA THR A 605 -4.83 -1.40 23.40
C THR A 605 -4.52 -1.87 24.81
N ASP A 606 -3.68 -2.89 24.96
CA ASP A 606 -3.38 -3.57 26.22
C ASP A 606 -1.90 -3.35 26.62
N PHE A 607 -1.57 -2.12 27.02
CA PHE A 607 -0.25 -1.74 27.56
C PHE A 607 -0.23 -1.62 29.08
#